data_AF-K2H647-F1
#
_entry.id   AF-K2H647-F1
#
_cell.length_a   1.000
_cell.length_b   1.000
_cell.length_c   1.000
_cell.angle_alpha   90.00
_cell.angle_beta   90.00
_cell.angle_gamma   90.00
#
_symmetry.space_group_name_H-M   'P 1'
#
loop_
_entity.id
_entity.type
_entity.pdbx_description
1 polymer ?
#
loop_
_entity_poly.entity_id
_entity_poly.type
_entity_poly.pdbx_seq_one_letter_code
_entity_poly.pdbx_strand_id
1 'polypeptide(L)'
;MKMIKKNTNNINSLLLAVFLLLSSVTLPLNQFFENGIAVWFFTIIIVITSLVVNGFRVNFQGVIILLIMFLLLGINYFFVSYKAYVFPIVMDFIKLGGVAFYLATCRLDMRVFIKAWAWISVLSMMFWFLYLNEVISGNISYMFFGTQTTIMVIGFLLYHFSIKKNTFFIIFSIVGAGLVVTLGNRSSLLIIVIIYLMLLIYSFKKDSFIKSYFKGISFILLMLLATLNAEKILILVNERLLAMDIHSYSLNKLILAFDNGIVETSSGREELLGLGYEIAKSNNFMPKGVGYFQYITEGNYPHNIFIDVLVSFGFFGVILLLVLFGLGVYQYKKMNNELLKLITLAFFVFVFIRLNFSSTFWISTEFWILLGLVFTPKQALNKNGNIHQKF
;
A
#
# COMPACT_ATOMS: atom_id res chain seq x y z
N MET A 1 23.89 -15.45 22.66
CA MET A 1 22.89 -14.35 22.64
C MET A 1 22.77 -13.60 21.29
N LYS A 2 23.86 -13.23 20.59
CA LYS A 2 23.79 -12.53 19.28
C LYS A 2 23.11 -13.34 18.17
N MET A 3 23.36 -14.65 18.09
CA MET A 3 22.72 -15.53 17.09
C MET A 3 21.20 -15.62 17.26
N ILE A 4 20.71 -15.76 18.50
CA ILE A 4 19.27 -15.80 18.80
C ILE A 4 18.58 -14.49 18.36
N LYS A 5 19.17 -13.32 18.68
CA LYS A 5 18.64 -12.00 18.26
C LYS A 5 18.58 -11.84 16.73
N LYS A 6 19.58 -12.35 16.01
CA LYS A 6 19.58 -12.32 14.53
C LYS A 6 18.44 -13.16 13.96
N ASN A 7 18.18 -14.33 14.55
CA ASN A 7 17.09 -15.20 14.11
C ASN A 7 15.71 -14.55 14.33
N THR A 8 15.48 -13.94 15.49
CA THR A 8 14.25 -13.19 15.80
C THR A 8 13.96 -12.10 14.75
N ASN A 9 14.96 -11.27 14.41
CA ASN A 9 14.78 -10.20 13.43
C ASN A 9 14.43 -10.72 12.04
N ASN A 10 15.02 -11.86 11.64
CA ASN A 10 14.73 -12.49 10.35
C ASN A 10 13.29 -13.02 10.28
N ILE A 11 12.82 -13.64 11.36
CA ILE A 11 11.45 -14.14 11.45
C ILE A 11 10.45 -12.98 11.43
N ASN A 12 10.67 -11.93 12.20
CA ASN A 12 9.82 -10.73 12.16
C ASN A 12 9.76 -10.11 10.74
N SER A 13 10.90 -10.04 10.05
CA SER A 13 10.97 -9.60 8.65
C SER A 13 10.15 -10.49 7.70
N LEU A 14 10.20 -11.82 7.89
CA LEU A 14 9.39 -12.74 7.11
C LEU A 14 7.90 -12.56 7.39
N LEU A 15 7.51 -12.47 8.67
CA LEU A 15 6.12 -12.28 9.09
C LEU A 15 5.52 -11.00 8.51
N LEU A 16 6.26 -9.89 8.54
CA LEU A 16 5.80 -8.63 7.94
C LEU A 16 5.64 -8.75 6.41
N ALA A 17 6.55 -9.46 5.73
CA ALA A 17 6.47 -9.66 4.29
C ALA A 17 5.27 -10.56 3.89
N VAL A 18 5.00 -11.61 4.67
CA VAL A 18 3.80 -12.45 4.49
C VAL A 18 2.54 -11.62 4.75
N PHE A 19 2.52 -10.85 5.83
CA PHE A 19 1.37 -10.03 6.20
C PHE A 19 1.03 -8.97 5.15
N LEU A 20 2.05 -8.33 4.58
CA LEU A 20 1.90 -7.33 3.51
C LEU A 20 1.16 -7.88 2.27
N LEU A 21 1.32 -9.17 1.98
CA LEU A 21 0.68 -9.85 0.85
C LEU A 21 -0.39 -10.85 1.29
N LEU A 22 -0.85 -10.76 2.55
CA LEU A 22 -1.70 -11.79 3.14
C LEU A 22 -2.97 -12.01 2.32
N SER A 23 -3.64 -10.91 1.94
CA SER A 23 -4.88 -10.98 1.17
C SER A 23 -4.71 -11.64 -0.21
N SER A 24 -3.52 -11.54 -0.82
CA SER A 24 -3.21 -12.23 -2.07
C SER A 24 -2.85 -13.70 -1.84
N VAL A 25 -2.08 -14.01 -0.80
CA VAL A 25 -1.67 -15.38 -0.46
C VAL A 25 -2.89 -16.22 -0.02
N THR A 26 -3.85 -15.63 0.68
CA THR A 26 -5.07 -16.31 1.10
C THR A 26 -6.18 -16.28 0.05
N LEU A 27 -5.96 -15.66 -1.11
CA LEU A 27 -6.99 -15.52 -2.15
C LEU A 27 -7.65 -16.86 -2.52
N PRO A 28 -6.90 -17.98 -2.73
CA PRO A 28 -7.54 -19.24 -3.07
C PRO A 28 -8.51 -19.74 -2.00
N LEU A 29 -8.15 -19.56 -0.73
CA LEU A 29 -9.00 -19.96 0.41
C LEU A 29 -10.20 -19.04 0.56
N ASN A 30 -10.03 -17.73 0.37
CA ASN A 30 -11.14 -16.79 0.42
C ASN A 30 -12.19 -17.07 -0.67
N GLN A 31 -11.74 -17.47 -1.86
CA GLN A 31 -12.63 -17.88 -2.95
C GLN A 31 -13.33 -19.21 -2.63
N PHE A 32 -12.62 -20.18 -2.04
CA PHE A 32 -13.20 -21.46 -1.65
C PHE A 32 -14.25 -21.34 -0.53
N PHE A 33 -14.04 -20.47 0.46
CA PHE A 33 -14.96 -20.28 1.58
C PHE A 33 -15.97 -19.15 1.37
N GLU A 34 -15.87 -18.41 0.25
CA GLU A 34 -16.66 -17.21 -0.06
C GLU A 34 -16.68 -16.17 1.09
N ASN A 35 -15.64 -16.14 1.91
CA ASN A 35 -15.56 -15.27 3.07
C ASN A 35 -14.11 -14.91 3.44
N GLY A 36 -13.97 -13.93 4.34
CA GLY A 36 -12.67 -13.45 4.81
C GLY A 36 -12.07 -14.20 6.00
N ILE A 37 -12.57 -15.40 6.35
CA ILE A 37 -12.12 -16.14 7.55
C ILE A 37 -10.65 -16.55 7.43
N ALA A 38 -10.18 -16.92 6.23
CA ALA A 38 -8.79 -17.30 6.06
C ALA A 38 -7.84 -16.15 6.43
N VAL A 39 -8.16 -14.92 6.03
CA VAL A 39 -7.38 -13.73 6.41
C VAL A 39 -7.29 -13.58 7.93
N TRP A 40 -8.40 -13.75 8.65
CA TRP A 40 -8.42 -13.70 10.12
C TRP A 40 -7.56 -14.78 10.75
N PHE A 41 -7.74 -16.02 10.30
CA PHE A 41 -7.00 -17.17 10.81
C PHE A 41 -5.48 -16.98 10.68
N PHE A 42 -5.01 -16.60 9.49
CA PHE A 42 -3.58 -16.36 9.25
C PHE A 42 -3.07 -15.11 9.98
N THR A 43 -3.90 -14.06 10.12
CA THR A 43 -3.55 -12.86 10.90
C THR A 43 -3.25 -13.24 12.36
N ILE A 44 -4.12 -14.05 12.97
CA ILE A 44 -3.94 -14.53 14.35
C ILE A 44 -2.66 -15.36 14.48
N ILE A 45 -2.41 -16.29 13.54
CA ILE A 45 -1.18 -17.09 13.52
C ILE A 45 0.07 -16.20 13.44
N ILE A 46 0.06 -15.20 12.56
CA ILE A 46 1.18 -14.26 12.40
C ILE A 46 1.43 -13.48 13.69
N VAL A 47 0.38 -12.97 14.33
CA VAL A 47 0.49 -12.22 15.59
C VAL A 47 1.02 -13.10 16.72
N ILE A 48 0.46 -14.30 16.91
CA ILE A 48 0.91 -15.26 17.94
C ILE A 48 2.38 -15.63 17.70
N THR A 49 2.73 -15.96 16.45
CA THR A 49 4.12 -16.30 16.09
C THR A 49 5.07 -15.14 16.40
N SER A 50 4.67 -13.92 16.03
CA SER A 50 5.44 -12.71 16.34
C SER A 50 5.62 -12.53 17.86
N LEU A 51 4.56 -12.66 18.65
CA LEU A 51 4.62 -12.54 20.11
C LEU A 51 5.56 -13.58 20.72
N VAL A 52 5.43 -14.85 20.34
CA VAL A 52 6.29 -15.94 20.83
C VAL A 52 7.75 -15.70 20.47
N VAL A 53 8.03 -15.32 19.23
CA VAL A 53 9.40 -15.06 18.73
C VAL A 53 10.06 -13.88 19.43
N ASN A 54 9.27 -12.88 19.85
CA ASN A 54 9.75 -11.73 20.63
C ASN A 54 9.67 -11.96 22.16
N GLY A 55 9.30 -13.17 22.62
CA GLY A 55 9.16 -13.50 24.04
C GLY A 55 8.11 -12.64 24.75
N PHE A 56 6.99 -12.37 24.07
CA PHE A 56 5.89 -11.50 24.48
C PHE A 56 6.31 -10.05 24.80
N ARG A 57 7.49 -9.63 24.34
CA ARG A 57 7.94 -8.25 24.47
C ARG A 57 7.45 -7.44 23.28
N VAL A 58 6.68 -6.40 23.58
CA VAL A 58 6.13 -5.47 22.60
C VAL A 58 6.78 -4.10 22.73
N ASN A 59 6.78 -3.31 21.65
CA ASN A 59 7.27 -1.94 21.72
C ASN A 59 6.27 -1.06 22.48
N PHE A 60 6.68 -0.53 23.63
CA PHE A 60 5.80 0.28 24.48
C PHE A 60 5.22 1.52 23.78
N GLN A 61 6.01 2.23 22.98
CA GLN A 61 5.53 3.38 22.21
C GLN A 61 4.50 2.95 21.17
N GLY A 62 4.73 1.81 20.51
CA GLY A 62 3.77 1.22 19.57
C GLY A 62 2.44 0.86 20.25
N VAL A 63 2.50 0.26 21.44
CA VAL A 63 1.30 -0.07 22.24
C VAL A 63 0.54 1.20 22.61
N ILE A 64 1.20 2.25 23.08
CA ILE A 64 0.55 3.53 23.40
C ILE A 64 -0.19 4.08 22.17
N ILE A 65 0.45 4.11 21.00
CA ILE A 65 -0.17 4.60 19.77
C ILE A 65 -1.41 3.78 19.42
N LEU A 66 -1.33 2.44 19.48
CA LEU A 66 -2.48 1.58 19.23
C LEU A 66 -3.61 1.80 20.24
N LEU A 67 -3.29 1.94 21.52
CA LEU A 67 -4.27 2.24 22.56
C LEU A 67 -4.96 3.58 22.32
N ILE A 68 -4.22 4.62 21.92
CA ILE A 68 -4.80 5.91 21.54
C ILE A 68 -5.75 5.74 20.35
N MET A 69 -5.36 4.98 19.31
CA MET A 69 -6.25 4.74 18.16
C MET A 69 -7.51 3.97 18.55
N PHE A 70 -7.39 2.95 19.40
CA PHE A 70 -8.55 2.22 19.94
C PHE A 70 -9.45 3.10 20.79
N LEU A 71 -8.88 3.97 21.60
CA LEU A 71 -9.64 4.93 22.40
C LEU A 71 -10.41 5.91 21.49
N LEU A 72 -9.75 6.45 20.45
CA LEU A 72 -10.40 7.34 19.48
C LEU A 72 -11.56 6.66 18.75
N LEU A 73 -11.34 5.43 18.26
CA LEU A 73 -12.38 4.64 17.60
C LEU A 73 -13.51 4.23 18.56
N GLY A 74 -13.17 3.91 19.81
CA GLY A 74 -14.13 3.57 20.87
C GLY A 74 -15.00 4.76 21.23
N ILE A 75 -14.41 5.93 21.47
CA ILE A 75 -15.14 7.19 21.70
C ILE A 75 -16.04 7.46 20.48
N ASN A 76 -15.53 7.39 19.26
CA ASN A 76 -16.35 7.58 18.06
C ASN A 76 -17.55 6.62 18.05
N TYR A 77 -17.34 5.33 18.29
CA TYR A 77 -18.40 4.32 18.29
C TYR A 77 -19.51 4.60 19.31
N PHE A 78 -19.18 5.09 20.51
CA PHE A 78 -20.18 5.36 21.54
C PHE A 78 -20.99 6.64 21.27
N PHE A 79 -20.41 7.64 20.62
CA PHE A 79 -21.03 8.96 20.43
C PHE A 79 -21.84 9.09 19.13
N VAL A 80 -21.64 8.21 18.14
CA VAL A 80 -22.33 8.32 16.84
C VAL A 80 -23.53 7.37 16.73
N SER A 81 -24.55 7.78 15.97
CA SER A 81 -25.76 6.99 15.72
C SER A 81 -25.56 5.89 14.67
N TYR A 82 -24.66 6.07 13.70
CA TYR A 82 -24.42 5.18 12.57
C TYR A 82 -23.39 4.06 12.87
N LYS A 83 -23.54 3.40 14.02
CA LYS A 83 -22.61 2.39 14.55
C LYS A 83 -22.33 1.23 13.57
N ALA A 84 -23.30 0.90 12.72
CA ALA A 84 -23.18 -0.14 11.70
C ALA A 84 -22.07 0.12 10.67
N TYR A 85 -21.72 1.39 10.41
CA TYR A 85 -20.61 1.76 9.51
C TYR A 85 -19.28 1.88 10.24
N VAL A 86 -19.30 2.19 11.53
CA VAL A 86 -18.08 2.30 12.35
C VAL A 86 -17.52 0.92 12.67
N PHE A 87 -18.38 -0.03 13.04
CA PHE A 87 -17.93 -1.35 13.49
C PHE A 87 -17.06 -2.10 12.46
N PRO A 88 -17.42 -2.17 11.16
CA PRO A 88 -16.56 -2.76 10.14
C PRO A 88 -15.20 -2.07 10.03
N ILE A 89 -15.15 -0.73 10.12
CA ILE A 89 -13.89 0.03 10.09
C ILE A 89 -13.00 -0.35 11.28
N VAL A 90 -13.58 -0.50 12.48
CA VAL A 90 -12.84 -0.94 13.67
C VAL A 90 -12.29 -2.34 13.49
N MET A 91 -13.11 -3.28 12.99
CA MET A 91 -12.69 -4.66 12.78
C MET A 91 -11.60 -4.77 11.70
N ASP A 92 -11.73 -4.01 10.61
CA ASP A 92 -10.72 -3.95 9.57
C ASP A 92 -9.44 -3.24 10.03
N PHE A 93 -9.56 -2.21 10.87
CA PHE A 93 -8.40 -1.61 11.52
C PHE A 93 -7.69 -2.64 12.40
N ILE A 94 -8.39 -3.39 13.26
CA ILE A 94 -7.77 -4.46 14.08
C ILE A 94 -7.05 -5.47 13.18
N LYS A 95 -7.76 -5.98 12.17
CA LYS A 95 -7.30 -7.04 11.27
C LYS A 95 -6.10 -6.63 10.43
N LEU A 96 -6.14 -5.43 9.86
CA LEU A 96 -5.17 -4.96 8.86
C LEU A 96 -4.24 -3.90 9.47
N GLY A 97 -4.79 -2.78 9.92
CA GLY A 97 -4.01 -1.61 10.35
C GLY A 97 -3.22 -1.81 11.65
N GLY A 98 -3.87 -2.27 12.71
CA GLY A 98 -3.27 -2.50 14.02
C GLY A 98 -2.16 -3.55 13.97
N VAL A 99 -2.41 -4.67 13.27
CA VAL A 99 -1.42 -5.73 13.08
C VAL A 99 -0.26 -5.26 12.19
N ALA A 100 -0.54 -4.57 11.07
CA ALA A 100 0.48 -3.96 10.22
C ALA A 100 1.42 -3.06 11.02
N PHE A 101 0.84 -2.16 11.82
CA PHE A 101 1.58 -1.23 12.66
C PHE A 101 2.43 -1.98 13.69
N TYR A 102 1.82 -2.91 14.44
CA TYR A 102 2.52 -3.74 15.42
C TYR A 102 3.73 -4.47 14.81
N LEU A 103 3.55 -5.18 13.70
CA LEU A 103 4.63 -5.90 13.04
C LEU A 103 5.73 -4.96 12.53
N ALA A 104 5.37 -3.78 12.03
CA ALA A 104 6.33 -2.78 11.58
C ALA A 104 7.16 -2.14 12.73
N THR A 105 6.61 -2.11 13.96
CA THR A 105 7.32 -1.67 15.17
C THR A 105 8.33 -2.69 15.69
N CYS A 106 8.23 -3.95 15.27
CA CYS A 106 9.18 -4.99 15.64
C CYS A 106 10.58 -4.70 15.06
N ARG A 107 11.60 -5.38 15.59
CA ARG A 107 12.94 -5.33 15.02
C ARG A 107 12.99 -6.16 13.75
N LEU A 108 13.44 -5.55 12.66
CA LEU A 108 13.43 -6.13 11.32
C LEU A 108 14.84 -6.07 10.71
N ASP A 109 15.25 -7.15 10.06
CA ASP A 109 16.34 -7.13 9.08
C ASP A 109 15.76 -6.75 7.70
N MET A 110 16.06 -5.55 7.22
CA MET A 110 15.51 -5.02 5.96
C MET A 110 15.96 -5.81 4.73
N ARG A 111 17.14 -6.44 4.76
CA ARG A 111 17.60 -7.27 3.65
C ARG A 111 16.78 -8.54 3.58
N VAL A 112 16.50 -9.17 4.73
CA VAL A 112 15.63 -10.35 4.80
C VAL A 112 14.20 -10.00 4.40
N PHE A 113 13.69 -8.85 4.85
CA PHE A 113 12.35 -8.37 4.49
C PHE A 113 12.18 -8.23 2.98
N ILE A 114 13.09 -7.52 2.28
CA ILE A 114 13.02 -7.36 0.81
C ILE A 114 13.11 -8.72 0.10
N LYS A 115 13.99 -9.62 0.56
CA LYS A 115 14.11 -10.97 -0.02
C LYS A 115 12.80 -11.75 0.13
N ALA A 116 12.24 -11.78 1.33
CA ALA A 116 10.98 -12.46 1.62
C ALA A 116 9.83 -11.86 0.81
N TRP A 117 9.71 -10.53 0.80
CA TRP A 117 8.67 -9.81 0.05
C TRP A 117 8.73 -10.15 -1.44
N ALA A 118 9.90 -10.11 -2.07
CA ALA A 118 10.02 -10.44 -3.49
C ALA A 118 9.64 -11.89 -3.80
N TRP A 119 10.02 -12.86 -2.98
CA TRP A 119 9.66 -14.26 -3.21
C TRP A 119 8.19 -14.56 -2.94
N ILE A 120 7.61 -14.00 -1.88
CA ILE A 120 6.17 -14.12 -1.60
C ILE A 120 5.36 -13.42 -2.70
N SER A 121 5.89 -12.35 -3.30
CA SER A 121 5.28 -11.69 -4.47
C SER A 121 5.23 -12.60 -5.69
N VAL A 122 6.21 -13.49 -5.90
CA VAL A 122 6.15 -14.49 -6.99
C VAL A 122 4.97 -15.42 -6.77
N LEU A 123 4.86 -16.00 -5.56
CA LEU A 123 3.76 -16.89 -5.19
C LEU A 123 2.40 -16.18 -5.34
N SER A 124 2.31 -14.95 -4.85
CA SER A 124 1.09 -14.15 -4.92
C SER A 124 0.69 -13.84 -6.37
N MET A 125 1.67 -13.53 -7.23
CA MET A 125 1.43 -13.32 -8.66
C MET A 125 0.92 -14.59 -9.35
N MET A 126 1.46 -15.76 -8.99
CA MET A 126 0.97 -17.04 -9.50
C MET A 126 -0.51 -17.28 -9.14
N PHE A 127 -0.91 -16.98 -7.91
CA PHE A 127 -2.33 -17.05 -7.54
C PHE A 127 -3.17 -16.08 -8.35
N TRP A 128 -2.72 -14.83 -8.53
CA TRP A 128 -3.46 -13.87 -9.34
C TRP A 128 -3.61 -14.27 -10.81
N PHE A 129 -2.65 -15.01 -11.38
CA PHE A 129 -2.81 -15.58 -12.71
C PHE A 129 -3.95 -16.63 -12.76
N LEU A 130 -4.10 -17.44 -11.72
CA LEU A 130 -5.20 -18.42 -11.64
C LEU A 130 -6.57 -17.74 -11.51
N TYR A 131 -6.62 -16.56 -10.88
CA TYR A 131 -7.85 -15.78 -10.66
C TYR A 131 -8.03 -14.61 -11.64
N LEU A 132 -7.31 -14.62 -12.77
CA LEU A 132 -7.40 -13.52 -13.74
C LEU A 132 -8.80 -13.40 -14.34
N ASN A 133 -9.45 -14.54 -14.60
CA ASN A 133 -10.81 -14.58 -15.14
C ASN A 133 -11.81 -13.93 -14.17
N GLU A 134 -11.64 -14.12 -12.86
CA GLU A 134 -12.50 -13.48 -11.85
C GLU A 134 -12.32 -11.95 -11.79
N VAL A 135 -11.13 -11.46 -12.12
CA VAL A 135 -10.89 -10.01 -12.24
C VAL A 135 -11.54 -9.47 -13.52
N ILE A 136 -11.43 -10.21 -14.63
CA ILE A 136 -12.00 -9.83 -15.93
C ILE A 136 -13.53 -9.82 -15.87
N SER A 137 -14.15 -10.84 -15.26
CA SER A 137 -15.60 -10.95 -15.08
C SER A 137 -16.16 -9.91 -14.11
N GLY A 138 -15.30 -9.23 -13.34
CA GLY A 138 -15.69 -8.24 -12.35
C GLY A 138 -16.05 -8.82 -10.97
N ASN A 139 -15.94 -10.14 -10.78
CA ASN A 139 -16.17 -10.79 -9.48
C ASN A 139 -15.13 -10.34 -8.43
N ILE A 140 -13.90 -10.06 -8.86
CA ILE A 140 -12.88 -9.41 -8.05
C ILE A 140 -12.67 -7.98 -8.51
N SER A 141 -12.75 -7.04 -7.57
CA SER A 141 -12.52 -5.62 -7.86
C SER A 141 -11.16 -5.37 -8.51
N TYR A 142 -11.18 -4.73 -9.68
CA TYR A 142 -9.99 -4.27 -10.39
C TYR A 142 -9.10 -3.33 -9.53
N MET A 143 -9.70 -2.59 -8.60
CA MET A 143 -8.95 -1.75 -7.67
C MET A 143 -8.13 -2.59 -6.71
N PHE A 144 -8.73 -3.63 -6.14
CA PHE A 144 -8.06 -4.55 -5.23
C PHE A 144 -6.93 -5.30 -5.95
N PHE A 145 -7.21 -5.85 -7.14
CA PHE A 145 -6.20 -6.47 -8.00
C PHE A 145 -5.04 -5.51 -8.29
N GLY A 146 -5.33 -4.31 -8.80
CA GLY A 146 -4.31 -3.33 -9.15
C GLY A 146 -3.44 -2.93 -7.97
N THR A 147 -4.02 -2.75 -6.78
CA THR A 147 -3.27 -2.42 -5.56
C THR A 147 -2.34 -3.56 -5.14
N GLN A 148 -2.83 -4.80 -5.12
CA GLN A 148 -2.03 -5.96 -4.73
C GLN A 148 -0.88 -6.22 -5.71
N THR A 149 -1.16 -6.15 -7.01
CA THR A 149 -0.14 -6.31 -8.06
C THR A 149 0.94 -5.22 -7.97
N THR A 150 0.58 -3.97 -7.67
CA THR A 150 1.57 -2.90 -7.41
C THR A 150 2.49 -3.23 -6.25
N ILE A 151 1.97 -3.72 -5.11
CA ILE A 151 2.79 -4.12 -3.95
C ILE A 151 3.79 -5.21 -4.35
N MET A 152 3.37 -6.18 -5.18
CA MET A 152 4.25 -7.23 -5.69
C MET A 152 5.38 -6.67 -6.55
N VAL A 153 5.03 -5.77 -7.49
CA VAL A 153 6.00 -5.10 -8.38
C VAL A 153 7.02 -4.31 -7.57
N ILE A 154 6.60 -3.61 -6.51
CA ILE A 154 7.53 -2.89 -5.61
C ILE A 154 8.52 -3.85 -4.96
N GLY A 155 8.05 -5.01 -4.47
CA GLY A 155 8.91 -6.05 -3.90
C GLY A 155 9.97 -6.54 -4.88
N PHE A 156 9.58 -6.80 -6.14
CA PHE A 156 10.48 -7.22 -7.21
C PHE A 156 11.52 -6.14 -7.54
N LEU A 157 11.09 -4.89 -7.72
CA LEU A 157 11.98 -3.77 -8.04
C LEU A 157 12.97 -3.49 -6.91
N LEU A 158 12.51 -3.47 -5.65
CA LEU A 158 13.38 -3.27 -4.49
C LEU A 158 14.44 -4.37 -4.39
N TYR A 159 14.07 -5.63 -4.66
CA TYR A 159 15.03 -6.73 -4.70
C TYR A 159 16.10 -6.51 -5.77
N HIS A 160 15.68 -6.21 -7.00
CA HIS A 160 16.58 -6.03 -8.13
C HIS A 160 17.59 -4.91 -7.89
N PHE A 161 17.11 -3.73 -7.45
CA PHE A 161 17.94 -2.53 -7.31
C PHE A 161 18.74 -2.48 -6.01
N SER A 162 18.28 -3.14 -4.93
CA SER A 162 18.84 -2.96 -3.59
C SER A 162 19.56 -4.19 -3.04
N ILE A 163 19.22 -5.39 -3.51
CA ILE A 163 19.79 -6.65 -2.99
C ILE A 163 20.69 -7.33 -4.02
N LYS A 164 20.14 -7.72 -5.17
CA LYS A 164 20.87 -8.42 -6.23
C LYS A 164 20.23 -8.13 -7.57
N LYS A 165 21.01 -7.61 -8.53
CA LYS A 165 20.60 -7.46 -9.93
C LYS A 165 20.25 -8.85 -10.48
N ASN A 166 18.95 -9.14 -10.56
CA ASN A 166 18.41 -10.40 -11.05
C ASN A 166 17.36 -10.08 -12.12
N THR A 167 17.57 -10.57 -13.34
CA THR A 167 16.69 -10.35 -14.49
C THR A 167 15.33 -10.99 -14.28
N PHE A 168 15.26 -12.11 -13.54
CA PHE A 168 14.01 -12.78 -13.19
C PHE A 168 12.99 -11.81 -12.56
N PHE A 169 13.41 -11.05 -11.54
CA PHE A 169 12.50 -10.10 -10.87
C PHE A 169 12.14 -8.89 -11.74
N ILE A 170 12.97 -8.51 -12.71
CA ILE A 170 12.60 -7.48 -13.69
C ILE A 170 11.53 -7.97 -14.64
N ILE A 171 11.63 -9.22 -15.12
CA ILE A 171 10.59 -9.84 -15.96
C ILE A 171 9.26 -9.85 -15.22
N PHE A 172 9.25 -10.30 -13.96
CA PHE A 172 8.04 -10.27 -13.12
C PHE A 172 7.52 -8.84 -12.87
N SER A 173 8.40 -7.84 -12.76
CA SER A 173 8.00 -6.44 -12.64
C SER A 173 7.32 -5.92 -13.91
N ILE A 174 7.85 -6.28 -15.09
CA ILE A 174 7.29 -5.89 -16.39
C ILE A 174 5.93 -6.56 -16.59
N VAL A 175 5.83 -7.86 -16.29
CA VAL A 175 4.57 -8.61 -16.36
C VAL A 175 3.53 -8.01 -15.42
N GLY A 176 3.89 -7.76 -14.15
CA GLY A 176 2.99 -7.13 -13.19
C GLY A 176 2.57 -5.70 -13.58
N ALA A 177 3.48 -4.91 -14.14
CA ALA A 177 3.14 -3.60 -14.68
C ALA A 177 2.16 -3.70 -15.86
N GLY A 178 2.38 -4.65 -16.79
CA GLY A 178 1.46 -4.94 -17.88
C GLY A 178 0.07 -5.31 -17.40
N LEU A 179 -0.03 -6.17 -16.39
CA LEU A 179 -1.31 -6.52 -15.74
C LEU A 179 -2.01 -5.31 -15.10
N VAL A 180 -1.24 -4.41 -14.46
CA VAL A 180 -1.81 -3.17 -13.91
C VAL A 180 -2.30 -2.23 -15.02
N VAL A 181 -1.62 -2.17 -16.16
CA VAL A 181 -2.08 -1.37 -17.31
C VAL A 181 -3.39 -1.91 -17.88
N THR A 182 -3.51 -3.23 -18.02
CA THR A 182 -4.68 -3.86 -18.65
C THR A 182 -5.89 -4.00 -17.73
N LEU A 183 -5.65 -4.34 -16.45
CA LEU A 183 -6.69 -4.73 -15.50
C LEU A 183 -6.65 -3.94 -14.18
N GLY A 184 -5.63 -3.12 -13.95
CA GLY A 184 -5.47 -2.37 -12.70
C GLY A 184 -6.11 -0.99 -12.71
N ASN A 185 -5.92 -0.26 -11.61
CA ASN A 185 -6.35 1.12 -11.48
C ASN A 185 -5.22 2.10 -11.88
N ARG A 186 -5.58 3.34 -12.28
CA ARG A 186 -4.62 4.36 -12.75
C ARG A 186 -3.58 4.76 -11.68
N SER A 187 -3.98 4.83 -10.41
CA SER A 187 -3.06 5.15 -9.30
C SER A 187 -1.98 4.10 -9.13
N SER A 188 -2.31 2.82 -9.31
CA SER A 188 -1.37 1.70 -9.25
C SER A 188 -0.26 1.82 -10.29
N LEU A 189 -0.59 2.22 -11.52
CA LEU A 189 0.40 2.48 -12.57
C LEU A 189 1.32 3.65 -12.20
N LEU A 190 0.74 4.77 -11.76
CA LEU A 190 1.49 5.96 -11.35
C LEU A 190 2.48 5.63 -10.23
N ILE A 191 2.06 4.83 -9.23
CA ILE A 191 2.93 4.37 -8.15
C ILE A 191 4.11 3.54 -8.70
N ILE A 192 3.86 2.58 -9.59
CA ILE A 192 4.93 1.75 -10.19
C ILE A 192 5.94 2.64 -10.92
N VAL A 193 5.47 3.58 -11.74
CA VAL A 193 6.32 4.48 -12.52
C VAL A 193 7.20 5.32 -11.59
N ILE A 194 6.62 5.96 -10.58
CA ILE A 194 7.37 6.81 -9.66
C ILE A 194 8.38 5.99 -8.84
N ILE A 195 8.01 4.81 -8.37
CA ILE A 195 8.93 3.93 -7.63
C ILE A 195 10.06 3.43 -8.51
N TYR A 196 9.77 3.06 -9.76
CA TYR A 196 10.80 2.68 -10.72
C TYR A 196 11.79 3.82 -10.99
N LEU A 197 11.30 5.03 -11.26
CA LEU A 197 12.13 6.23 -11.43
C LEU A 197 12.98 6.54 -10.19
N MET A 198 12.37 6.47 -9.01
CA MET A 198 13.05 6.64 -7.74
C MET A 198 14.18 5.62 -7.56
N LEU A 199 13.95 4.35 -7.89
CA LEU A 199 14.95 3.28 -7.78
C LEU A 199 16.04 3.37 -8.84
N LEU A 200 15.70 3.83 -10.04
CA LEU A 200 16.70 4.21 -11.04
C LEU A 200 17.61 5.30 -10.49
N ILE A 201 17.06 6.42 -9.98
CA ILE A 201 17.85 7.50 -9.37
C ILE A 201 18.71 6.99 -8.21
N TYR A 202 18.16 6.12 -7.36
CA TYR A 202 18.92 5.49 -6.28
C TYR A 202 20.10 4.67 -6.81
N SER A 203 19.90 3.92 -7.90
CA SER A 203 20.97 3.14 -8.55
C SER A 203 22.05 4.01 -9.18
N PHE A 204 21.72 5.25 -9.57
CA PHE A 204 22.65 6.19 -10.18
C PHE A 204 23.74 6.67 -9.23
N LYS A 205 23.51 6.62 -7.92
CA LYS A 205 24.57 6.89 -6.92
C LYS A 205 25.68 5.82 -6.94
N LYS A 206 25.46 4.67 -7.58
CA LYS A 206 26.41 3.55 -7.65
C LYS A 206 27.04 3.38 -9.04
N ASP A 207 26.32 3.72 -10.10
CA ASP A 207 26.81 3.69 -11.49
C ASP A 207 27.39 5.07 -11.89
N SER A 208 28.10 5.18 -13.03
CA SER A 208 28.54 6.50 -13.51
C SER A 208 27.34 7.39 -13.90
N PHE A 209 27.43 8.68 -13.58
CA PHE A 209 26.36 9.67 -13.78
C PHE A 209 25.78 9.69 -15.21
N ILE A 210 26.62 9.45 -16.23
CA ILE A 210 26.24 9.48 -17.64
C ILE A 210 25.34 8.29 -18.03
N LYS A 211 25.73 7.05 -17.68
CA LYS A 211 24.92 5.84 -17.99
C LYS A 211 23.54 5.88 -17.37
N SER A 212 23.48 6.56 -16.24
CA SER A 212 22.30 6.79 -15.42
C SER A 212 21.33 7.77 -16.09
N TYR A 213 21.84 8.93 -16.50
CA TYR A 213 21.07 9.95 -17.22
C TYR A 213 20.39 9.40 -18.49
N PHE A 214 21.13 8.64 -19.30
CA PHE A 214 20.59 8.01 -20.52
C PHE A 214 19.45 7.03 -20.25
N LYS A 215 19.52 6.23 -19.16
CA LYS A 215 18.43 5.32 -18.76
C LYS A 215 17.18 6.08 -18.33
N GLY A 216 17.35 7.18 -17.62
CA GLY A 216 16.24 8.04 -17.20
C GLY A 216 15.53 8.67 -18.39
N ILE A 217 16.30 9.27 -19.31
CA ILE A 217 15.78 9.85 -20.55
C ILE A 217 15.11 8.79 -21.41
N SER A 218 15.74 7.63 -21.63
CA SER A 218 15.16 6.58 -22.47
C SER A 218 13.84 6.08 -21.89
N PHE A 219 13.72 5.99 -20.57
CA PHE A 219 12.47 5.60 -19.92
C PHE A 219 11.39 6.68 -20.05
N ILE A 220 11.74 7.95 -19.85
CA ILE A 220 10.78 9.07 -20.06
C ILE A 220 10.31 9.10 -21.51
N LEU A 221 11.21 8.95 -22.48
CA LEU A 221 10.85 8.84 -23.90
C LEU A 221 9.97 7.63 -24.17
N LEU A 222 10.27 6.47 -23.58
CA LEU A 222 9.45 5.27 -23.76
C LEU A 222 8.05 5.46 -23.18
N MET A 223 7.94 6.11 -22.01
CA MET A 223 6.66 6.47 -21.40
C MET A 223 5.90 7.48 -22.27
N LEU A 224 6.59 8.49 -22.83
CA LEU A 224 5.98 9.48 -23.71
C LEU A 224 5.46 8.83 -25.00
N LEU A 225 6.27 7.98 -25.64
CA LEU A 225 5.87 7.20 -26.81
C LEU A 225 4.71 6.26 -26.52
N ALA A 226 4.72 5.62 -25.33
CA ALA A 226 3.62 4.79 -24.87
C ALA A 226 2.34 5.61 -24.66
N THR A 227 2.42 6.83 -24.11
CA THR A 227 1.25 7.70 -23.94
C THR A 227 0.71 8.22 -25.27
N LEU A 228 1.57 8.58 -26.23
CA LEU A 228 1.17 9.04 -27.56
C LEU A 228 0.48 7.94 -28.38
N ASN A 229 0.74 6.67 -28.06
CA ASN A 229 0.14 5.52 -28.72
C ASN A 229 -0.79 4.72 -27.78
N ALA A 230 -1.11 5.24 -26.59
CA ALA A 230 -1.81 4.49 -25.56
C ALA A 230 -3.18 4.04 -26.05
N GLU A 231 -3.93 4.94 -26.68
CA GLU A 231 -5.25 4.64 -27.26
C GLU A 231 -5.17 3.53 -28.30
N LYS A 232 -4.27 3.63 -29.29
CA LYS A 232 -4.09 2.59 -30.32
C LYS A 232 -3.68 1.24 -29.74
N ILE A 233 -2.78 1.25 -28.74
CA ILE A 233 -2.37 0.03 -28.04
C ILE A 233 -3.55 -0.57 -27.28
N LEU A 234 -4.34 0.26 -26.58
CA LEU A 234 -5.51 -0.19 -25.85
C LEU A 234 -6.58 -0.74 -26.79
N ILE A 235 -6.89 -0.08 -27.91
CA ILE A 235 -7.81 -0.57 -28.93
C ILE A 235 -7.32 -1.90 -29.50
N LEU A 236 -6.05 -1.99 -29.90
CA LEU A 236 -5.48 -3.24 -30.42
C LEU A 236 -5.58 -4.37 -29.40
N VAL A 237 -5.26 -4.10 -28.12
CA VAL A 237 -5.42 -5.09 -27.05
C VAL A 237 -6.89 -5.46 -26.89
N ASN A 238 -7.82 -4.51 -26.94
CA ASN A 238 -9.25 -4.77 -26.82
C ASN A 238 -9.75 -5.68 -27.93
N GLU A 239 -9.42 -5.36 -29.19
CA GLU A 239 -9.81 -6.14 -30.35
C GLU A 239 -9.28 -7.57 -30.27
N ARG A 240 -8.04 -7.75 -29.78
CA ARG A 240 -7.47 -9.09 -29.56
C ARG A 240 -8.15 -9.84 -28.43
N LEU A 241 -8.51 -9.17 -27.35
CA LEU A 241 -9.27 -9.77 -26.25
C LEU A 241 -10.68 -10.16 -26.70
N LEU A 242 -11.39 -9.27 -27.40
CA LEU A 242 -12.73 -9.51 -27.96
C LEU A 242 -12.72 -10.63 -29.00
N ALA A 243 -11.66 -10.75 -29.82
CA ALA A 243 -11.48 -11.88 -30.73
C ALA A 243 -11.29 -13.22 -30.01
N MET A 244 -10.94 -13.19 -28.72
CA MET A 244 -10.86 -14.37 -27.84
C MET A 244 -12.10 -14.51 -26.94
N ASP A 245 -13.17 -13.75 -27.20
CA ASP A 245 -14.39 -13.67 -26.38
C ASP A 245 -14.15 -13.16 -24.94
N ILE A 246 -13.10 -12.35 -24.76
CA ILE A 246 -12.72 -11.75 -23.48
C ILE A 246 -13.17 -10.29 -23.44
N HIS A 247 -14.16 -10.01 -22.60
CA HIS A 247 -14.66 -8.64 -22.37
C HIS A 247 -13.99 -8.00 -21.15
N SER A 248 -13.10 -7.02 -21.34
CA SER A 248 -12.45 -6.30 -20.25
C SER A 248 -13.13 -4.96 -19.96
N TYR A 249 -13.83 -4.88 -18.82
CA TYR A 249 -14.46 -3.63 -18.36
C TYR A 249 -13.45 -2.49 -18.19
N SER A 250 -12.32 -2.76 -17.53
CA SER A 250 -11.28 -1.76 -17.25
C SER A 250 -10.70 -1.17 -18.54
N LEU A 251 -10.50 -2.01 -19.54
CA LEU A 251 -9.92 -1.61 -20.81
C LEU A 251 -10.92 -0.77 -21.63
N ASN A 252 -12.19 -1.19 -21.70
CA ASN A 252 -13.26 -0.39 -22.31
C ASN A 252 -13.39 0.99 -21.63
N LYS A 253 -13.31 1.04 -20.30
CA LYS A 253 -13.33 2.31 -19.56
C LYS A 253 -12.12 3.20 -19.83
N LEU A 254 -10.95 2.60 -20.08
CA LEU A 254 -9.75 3.35 -20.46
C LEU A 254 -9.91 3.91 -21.87
N ILE A 255 -10.42 3.14 -22.82
CA ILE A 255 -10.66 3.59 -24.21
C ILE A 255 -11.68 4.74 -24.23
N LEU A 256 -12.83 4.55 -23.56
CA LEU A 256 -13.84 5.61 -23.38
C LEU A 256 -13.26 6.90 -22.78
N ALA A 257 -12.24 6.81 -21.93
CA ALA A 257 -11.59 7.97 -21.33
C ALA A 257 -10.65 8.72 -22.28
N PHE A 258 -10.10 8.03 -23.28
CA PHE A 258 -9.39 8.68 -24.37
C PHE A 258 -10.37 9.35 -25.34
N ASP A 259 -11.50 8.70 -25.63
CA ASP A 259 -12.50 9.21 -26.58
C ASP A 259 -13.28 10.43 -26.04
N ASN A 260 -13.77 10.35 -24.80
CA ASN A 260 -14.67 11.35 -24.21
C ASN A 260 -13.93 12.32 -23.24
N GLY A 261 -12.62 12.16 -23.10
CA GLY A 261 -11.81 12.92 -22.15
C GLY A 261 -11.86 12.40 -20.70
N ILE A 262 -10.85 12.81 -19.93
CA ILE A 262 -10.61 12.33 -18.54
C ILE A 262 -11.72 12.78 -17.57
N VAL A 263 -12.36 13.91 -17.86
CA VAL A 263 -13.36 14.54 -16.97
C VAL A 263 -14.69 13.77 -17.00
N GLU A 264 -15.19 13.40 -18.19
CA GLU A 264 -16.43 12.63 -18.34
C GLU A 264 -16.30 11.17 -17.87
N THR A 265 -15.08 10.63 -17.79
CA THR A 265 -14.81 9.29 -17.26
C THR A 265 -14.38 9.27 -15.79
N SER A 266 -14.39 10.43 -15.12
CA SER A 266 -14.19 10.48 -13.69
C SER A 266 -15.39 9.81 -13.00
N SER A 267 -15.12 8.78 -12.20
CA SER A 267 -16.11 7.85 -11.63
C SER A 267 -16.96 8.47 -10.51
N GLY A 268 -17.51 9.68 -10.68
CA GLY A 268 -18.17 10.44 -9.62
C GLY A 268 -17.20 10.97 -8.56
N ARG A 269 -15.89 11.01 -8.83
CA ARG A 269 -14.88 11.38 -7.83
C ARG A 269 -14.94 12.86 -7.46
N GLU A 270 -15.16 13.74 -8.43
CA GLU A 270 -15.32 15.16 -8.17
C GLU A 270 -16.57 15.43 -7.33
N GLU A 271 -17.65 14.68 -7.56
CA GLU A 271 -18.86 14.72 -6.76
C GLU A 271 -18.62 14.26 -5.33
N LEU A 272 -17.95 13.12 -5.11
CA LEU A 272 -17.62 12.63 -3.77
C LEU A 272 -16.68 13.58 -3.00
N LEU A 273 -15.73 14.20 -3.71
CA LEU A 273 -14.84 15.22 -3.12
C LEU A 273 -15.62 16.48 -2.74
N GLY A 274 -16.47 16.98 -3.64
CA GLY A 274 -17.32 18.14 -3.40
C GLY A 274 -18.28 17.90 -2.24
N LEU A 275 -18.91 16.73 -2.20
CA LEU A 275 -19.77 16.31 -1.10
C LEU A 275 -18.99 16.26 0.23
N GLY A 276 -17.79 15.69 0.24
CA GLY A 276 -16.90 15.66 1.41
C GLY A 276 -16.60 17.06 1.94
N TYR A 277 -16.32 18.00 1.04
CA TYR A 277 -16.10 19.39 1.38
C TYR A 277 -17.36 20.07 1.95
N GLU A 278 -18.52 19.88 1.32
CA GLU A 278 -19.78 20.46 1.78
C GLU A 278 -20.22 19.90 3.15
N ILE A 279 -19.97 18.62 3.44
CA ILE A 279 -20.18 18.04 4.78
C ILE A 279 -19.31 18.72 5.83
N ALA A 280 -18.02 18.90 5.52
CA ALA A 280 -17.11 19.57 6.43
C ALA A 280 -17.54 21.02 6.65
N LYS A 281 -17.85 21.75 5.57
CA LYS A 281 -18.25 23.15 5.60
C LYS A 281 -19.56 23.37 6.36
N SER A 282 -20.59 22.57 6.10
CA SER A 282 -21.88 22.63 6.80
C SER A 282 -21.78 22.33 8.29
N ASN A 283 -20.70 21.68 8.73
CA ASN A 283 -20.41 21.44 10.15
C ASN A 283 -19.37 22.40 10.74
N ASN A 284 -19.13 23.57 10.11
CA ASN A 284 -18.09 24.52 10.52
C ASN A 284 -16.70 23.88 10.68
N PHE A 285 -16.38 22.89 9.84
CA PHE A 285 -15.15 22.09 9.88
C PHE A 285 -14.91 21.33 11.19
N MET A 286 -15.97 21.10 11.99
CA MET A 286 -15.92 20.24 13.17
C MET A 286 -16.04 18.76 12.77
N PRO A 287 -15.49 17.82 13.57
CA PRO A 287 -15.56 16.40 13.27
C PRO A 287 -17.01 15.93 13.16
N LYS A 288 -17.31 15.17 12.11
CA LYS A 288 -18.53 14.37 12.04
C LYS A 288 -18.34 12.98 12.65
N GLY A 289 -17.10 12.49 12.70
CA GLY A 289 -16.76 11.17 13.22
C GLY A 289 -16.42 10.17 12.12
N VAL A 290 -15.61 9.17 12.48
CA VAL A 290 -15.20 8.07 11.59
C VAL A 290 -16.43 7.30 11.14
N GLY A 291 -16.53 6.97 9.86
CA GLY A 291 -17.66 6.25 9.28
C GLY A 291 -18.82 7.13 8.80
N TYR A 292 -18.80 8.45 9.08
CA TYR A 292 -19.89 9.34 8.70
C TYR A 292 -20.09 9.40 7.19
N PHE A 293 -18.99 9.54 6.44
CA PHE A 293 -19.07 9.64 4.99
C PHE A 293 -19.64 8.35 4.37
N GLN A 294 -19.23 7.18 4.86
CA GLN A 294 -19.77 5.90 4.43
C GLN A 294 -21.25 5.78 4.76
N TYR A 295 -21.69 6.30 5.90
CA TYR A 295 -23.09 6.29 6.30
C TYR A 295 -23.98 7.06 5.31
N ILE A 296 -23.61 8.29 4.95
CA ILE A 296 -24.43 9.12 4.07
C ILE A 296 -24.32 8.77 2.58
N THR A 297 -23.27 8.05 2.17
CA THR A 297 -23.01 7.67 0.78
C THR A 297 -23.16 6.16 0.54
N GLU A 298 -23.78 5.46 1.49
CA GLU A 298 -24.08 4.03 1.43
C GLU A 298 -22.84 3.16 1.16
N GLY A 299 -21.71 3.52 1.77
CA GLY A 299 -20.47 2.76 1.73
C GLY A 299 -19.35 3.34 0.87
N ASN A 300 -19.58 4.47 0.19
CA ASN A 300 -18.52 5.16 -0.55
C ASN A 300 -17.58 5.94 0.40
N TYR A 301 -16.49 6.48 -0.16
CA TYR A 301 -15.50 7.28 0.57
C TYR A 301 -14.98 8.43 -0.31
N PRO A 302 -14.40 9.51 0.25
CA PRO A 302 -14.09 10.73 -0.49
C PRO A 302 -12.96 10.62 -1.53
N HIS A 303 -12.27 9.47 -1.59
CA HIS A 303 -11.07 9.26 -2.40
C HIS A 303 -9.94 10.28 -2.20
N ASN A 304 -9.87 10.97 -1.06
CA ASN A 304 -8.77 11.88 -0.71
C ASN A 304 -8.54 11.89 0.80
N ILE A 305 -7.29 11.63 1.22
CA ILE A 305 -6.92 11.53 2.63
C ILE A 305 -7.23 12.81 3.43
N PHE A 306 -7.05 14.00 2.84
CA PHE A 306 -7.29 15.26 3.54
C PHE A 306 -8.78 15.47 3.77
N ILE A 307 -9.62 15.15 2.78
CA ILE A 307 -11.07 15.23 2.92
C ILE A 307 -11.59 14.15 3.88
N ASP A 308 -11.07 12.93 3.80
CA ASP A 308 -11.43 11.82 4.71
C ASP A 308 -11.10 12.17 6.17
N VAL A 309 -9.91 12.72 6.41
CA VAL A 309 -9.50 13.22 7.73
C VAL A 309 -10.32 14.44 8.15
N LEU A 310 -10.60 15.37 7.25
CA LEU A 310 -11.38 16.57 7.54
C LEU A 310 -12.82 16.24 7.95
N VAL A 311 -13.47 15.29 7.28
CA VAL A 311 -14.83 14.83 7.65
C VAL A 311 -14.77 14.06 8.97
N SER A 312 -13.82 13.15 9.13
CA SER A 312 -13.74 12.28 10.30
C SER A 312 -13.36 13.04 11.58
N PHE A 313 -12.40 13.96 11.48
CA PHE A 313 -11.73 14.58 12.62
C PHE A 313 -11.76 16.11 12.61
N GLY A 314 -12.39 16.72 11.61
CA GLY A 314 -12.44 18.17 11.48
C GLY A 314 -11.09 18.79 11.16
N PHE A 315 -11.03 20.11 11.29
CA PHE A 315 -9.82 20.92 11.04
C PHE A 315 -8.61 20.45 11.88
N PHE A 316 -8.83 20.07 13.14
CA PHE A 316 -7.77 19.56 14.01
C PHE A 316 -7.16 18.24 13.50
N GLY A 317 -7.97 17.40 12.86
CA GLY A 317 -7.47 16.18 12.21
C GLY A 317 -6.49 16.48 11.08
N VAL A 318 -6.79 17.48 10.25
CA VAL A 318 -5.92 17.89 9.14
C VAL A 318 -4.59 18.43 9.68
N ILE A 319 -4.63 19.27 10.73
CA ILE A 319 -3.42 19.73 11.42
C ILE A 319 -2.61 18.54 11.93
N LEU A 320 -3.26 17.58 12.60
CA LEU A 320 -2.58 16.38 13.11
C LEU A 320 -1.93 15.58 11.98
N LEU A 321 -2.62 15.39 10.86
CA LEU A 321 -2.07 14.70 9.69
C LEU A 321 -0.83 15.43 9.14
N LEU A 322 -0.88 16.76 9.03
CA LEU A 322 0.27 17.56 8.58
C LEU A 322 1.44 17.48 9.56
N VAL A 323 1.18 17.50 10.86
CA VAL A 323 2.20 17.29 11.90
C VAL A 323 2.80 15.89 11.79
N LEU A 324 1.99 14.85 11.58
CA LEU A 324 2.47 13.48 11.38
C LEU A 324 3.35 13.38 10.12
N PHE A 325 2.99 14.03 9.01
CA PHE A 325 3.85 14.08 7.83
C PHE A 325 5.15 14.83 8.11
N GLY A 326 5.10 15.98 8.79
CA GLY A 326 6.29 16.75 9.16
C GLY A 326 7.24 15.96 10.06
N LEU A 327 6.71 15.31 11.10
CA LEU A 327 7.49 14.42 11.97
C LEU A 327 8.03 13.22 11.19
N GLY A 328 7.26 12.68 10.24
CA GLY A 328 7.72 11.58 9.41
C GLY A 328 8.91 11.95 8.54
N VAL A 329 8.89 13.13 7.93
CA VAL A 329 10.03 13.69 7.18
C VAL A 329 11.23 13.90 8.10
N TYR A 330 11.01 14.43 9.31
CA TYR A 330 12.08 14.61 10.29
C TYR A 330 12.75 13.28 10.68
N GLN A 331 11.95 12.26 10.99
CA GLN A 331 12.46 10.93 11.35
C GLN A 331 13.16 10.26 10.17
N TYR A 332 12.61 10.38 8.96
CA TYR A 332 13.25 9.88 7.73
C TYR A 332 14.66 10.46 7.54
N LYS A 333 14.84 11.76 7.74
CA LYS A 333 16.16 12.42 7.65
C LYS A 333 17.16 11.86 8.66
N LYS A 334 16.70 11.45 9.85
CA LYS A 334 17.53 10.85 10.91
C LYS A 334 17.86 9.37 10.70
N MET A 335 17.24 8.68 9.75
CA MET A 335 17.50 7.25 9.54
C MET A 335 18.92 7.01 9.01
N ASN A 336 19.72 6.19 9.70
CA ASN A 336 21.08 5.87 9.24
C ASN A 336 21.12 4.67 8.28
N ASN A 337 20.08 3.83 8.26
CA ASN A 337 20.02 2.66 7.41
C ASN A 337 19.41 3.02 6.05
N GLU A 338 20.25 3.04 5.01
CA GLU A 338 19.85 3.39 3.65
C GLU A 338 18.77 2.47 3.05
N LEU A 339 18.76 1.17 3.40
CA LEU A 339 17.69 0.26 2.95
C LEU A 339 16.36 0.59 3.63
N LEU A 340 16.39 0.89 4.92
CA LEU A 340 15.19 1.31 5.64
C LEU A 340 14.64 2.63 5.07
N LYS A 341 15.51 3.62 4.79
CA LYS A 341 15.14 4.86 4.10
C LYS A 341 14.43 4.56 2.79
N LEU A 342 15.05 3.74 1.93
CA LEU A 342 14.50 3.41 0.63
C LEU A 342 13.13 2.73 0.71
N ILE A 343 12.96 1.76 1.62
CA ILE A 343 11.68 1.09 1.86
C ILE A 343 10.64 2.09 2.38
N THR A 344 11.01 2.94 3.33
CA THR A 344 10.14 3.96 3.92
C THR A 344 9.64 4.92 2.85
N LEU A 345 10.53 5.36 1.95
CA LEU A 345 10.17 6.23 0.86
C LEU A 345 9.26 5.54 -0.16
N ALA A 346 9.51 4.26 -0.48
CA ALA A 346 8.63 3.48 -1.35
C ALA A 346 7.21 3.35 -0.77
N PHE A 347 7.09 3.07 0.53
CA PHE A 347 5.80 3.05 1.22
C PHE A 347 5.16 4.43 1.26
N PHE A 348 5.92 5.51 1.49
CA PHE A 348 5.39 6.88 1.45
C PHE A 348 4.79 7.21 0.07
N VAL A 349 5.52 6.94 -1.02
CA VAL A 349 5.01 7.14 -2.39
C VAL A 349 3.74 6.33 -2.63
N PHE A 350 3.76 5.05 -2.28
CA PHE A 350 2.60 4.17 -2.43
C PHE A 350 1.38 4.72 -1.67
N VAL A 351 1.55 5.01 -0.39
CA VAL A 351 0.48 5.46 0.52
C VAL A 351 -0.05 6.83 0.12
N PHE A 352 0.84 7.78 -0.18
CA PHE A 352 0.45 9.12 -0.54
C PHE A 352 -0.38 9.14 -1.82
N ILE A 353 0.05 8.42 -2.86
CA ILE A 353 -0.72 8.34 -4.09
C ILE A 353 -1.99 7.54 -3.84
N ARG A 354 -1.91 6.33 -3.27
CA ARG A 354 -3.07 5.47 -3.05
C ARG A 354 -4.17 6.20 -2.30
N LEU A 355 -3.90 6.79 -1.14
CA LEU A 355 -4.93 7.46 -0.33
C LEU A 355 -5.51 8.74 -0.94
N ASN A 356 -4.90 9.28 -2.01
CA ASN A 356 -5.47 10.38 -2.81
C ASN A 356 -6.30 9.90 -4.02
N PHE A 357 -6.42 8.59 -4.24
CA PHE A 357 -7.16 8.06 -5.39
C PHE A 357 -8.05 6.85 -5.05
N SER A 358 -7.65 6.00 -4.10
CA SER A 358 -8.28 4.73 -3.76
C SER A 358 -8.02 4.35 -2.30
N SER A 359 -9.07 4.01 -1.56
CA SER A 359 -9.10 3.65 -0.13
C SER A 359 -9.10 4.79 0.90
N THR A 360 -9.28 4.38 2.16
CA THR A 360 -9.21 5.18 3.39
C THR A 360 -8.01 4.74 4.21
N PHE A 361 -7.41 5.65 4.98
CA PHE A 361 -6.20 5.36 5.75
C PHE A 361 -6.43 4.31 6.86
N TRP A 362 -7.67 4.15 7.35
CA TRP A 362 -8.00 3.20 8.42
C TRP A 362 -7.64 1.75 8.09
N ILE A 363 -7.95 1.31 6.87
CA ILE A 363 -7.81 -0.08 6.44
C ILE A 363 -6.56 -0.30 5.56
N SER A 364 -5.74 0.74 5.38
CA SER A 364 -4.56 0.70 4.52
C SER A 364 -3.37 0.09 5.27
N THR A 365 -3.13 -1.21 5.07
CA THR A 365 -1.97 -1.93 5.62
C THR A 365 -0.66 -1.16 5.41
N GLU A 366 -0.45 -0.59 4.23
CA GLU A 366 0.79 0.10 3.87
C GLU A 366 0.96 1.42 4.62
N PHE A 367 -0.15 2.14 4.90
CA PHE A 367 -0.13 3.35 5.73
C PHE A 367 0.33 3.04 7.14
N TRP A 368 -0.21 1.97 7.73
CA TRP A 368 0.15 1.56 9.09
C TRP A 368 1.55 0.97 9.19
N ILE A 369 2.03 0.26 8.15
CA ILE A 369 3.43 -0.13 8.04
C ILE A 369 4.32 1.13 8.02
N LEU A 370 4.02 2.11 7.15
CA LEU A 370 4.78 3.35 7.05
C LEU A 370 4.90 4.05 8.41
N LEU A 371 3.78 4.21 9.14
CA LEU A 371 3.79 4.78 10.47
C LEU A 371 4.68 3.98 11.44
N GLY A 372 4.56 2.65 11.45
CA GLY A 372 5.39 1.79 12.30
C GLY A 372 6.88 1.87 11.96
N LEU A 373 7.24 2.00 10.68
CA LEU A 373 8.62 2.16 10.22
C LEU A 373 9.24 3.49 10.68
N VAL A 374 8.45 4.57 10.69
CA VAL A 374 8.88 5.95 10.91
C VAL A 374 8.90 6.32 12.39
N PHE A 375 7.84 5.99 13.13
CA PHE A 375 7.63 6.47 14.49
C PHE A 375 8.17 5.56 15.58
N THR A 376 8.70 4.39 15.19
CA THR A 376 9.31 3.47 16.15
C THR A 376 10.84 3.59 16.08
N PRO A 377 11.53 3.93 17.18
CA PRO A 377 12.98 3.99 17.21
C PRO A 377 13.56 2.61 16.90
N LYS A 378 14.11 2.47 15.69
CA LYS A 378 14.85 1.26 15.31
C LYS A 378 16.28 1.44 15.77
N GLN A 379 16.69 0.64 16.75
CA GLN A 379 18.08 0.59 17.17
C GLN A 379 18.96 0.41 15.93
N ALA A 380 19.78 1.43 15.63
CA ALA A 380 20.71 1.36 14.54
C ALA A 380 21.70 0.23 14.84
N LEU A 381 21.58 -0.88 14.10
CA LEU A 381 22.67 -1.83 13.99
C LEU A 381 23.76 -1.14 13.17
N ASN A 382 24.92 -0.89 13.78
CA ASN A 382 26.14 -0.51 13.07
C ASN A 382 26.42 -1.54 11.95
N LYS A 383 27.14 -1.16 10.88
CA LYS A 383 27.75 -2.07 9.88
C LYS A 383 28.42 -3.32 10.51
N ASN A 384 28.86 -3.25 11.77
CA ASN A 384 29.48 -4.32 12.56
C ASN A 384 28.52 -5.07 13.51
N GLY A 385 27.20 -4.83 13.43
CA GLY A 385 26.20 -5.52 14.25
C GLY A 385 26.18 -5.13 15.73
N ASN A 386 26.87 -4.04 16.13
CA ASN A 386 26.79 -3.50 17.48
C ASN A 386 25.60 -2.54 17.62
N ILE A 387 24.90 -2.66 18.75
CA ILE A 387 23.75 -1.84 19.11
C ILE A 387 24.29 -0.56 19.74
N HIS A 388 24.08 0.60 19.11
CA HIS A 388 24.10 1.84 19.87
C HIS A 388 22.82 1.90 20.70
N GLN A 389 22.93 1.57 21.99
CA GLN A 389 21.95 2.05 22.97
C GLN A 389 22.26 3.53 23.17
N LYS A 390 21.45 4.41 22.57
CA LYS A 390 21.22 5.73 23.12
C LYS A 390 19.75 6.09 22.89
N PHE A 391 19.08 6.20 24.03
CA PHE A 391 17.70 6.60 24.30
C PHE A 391 16.63 5.54 24.07
#